data_AF-A0A2V9P3I8-F1
#
_entry.id   AF-A0A2V9P3I8-F1
#
_cell.length_a   1.000
_cell.length_b   1.000
_cell.length_c   1.000
_cell.angle_alpha   90.00
_cell.angle_beta   90.00
_cell.angle_gamma   90.00
#
_symmetry.space_group_name_H-M   'P 1'
#
loop_
_entity.id
_entity.type
_entity.pdbx_description
1 polymer ?
#
loop_
_entity_poly.entity_id
_entity_poly.type
_entity_poly.pdbx_seq_one_letter_code
_entity_poly.pdbx_strand_id
1 'polypeptide(L)'
;MGIITEDAPYWLEAAHPETRFVDAKDQAQRLSGSGNNVSGGWPGLCLDWEPVRQAAAKFIREMAKVAAAHPSMYAYDCWNEPHLEPSWSHHFSATTEEMLFCYCPRTIAEFQRWLELRYGTLDRLNQAWVRRYPDWKAIDPPRVMGTYSDWVDWRRFIIDRST
;
A
#
# COMPACT_ATOMS: atom_id res chain seq x y z
N MET A 1 -17.77 2.92 -15.43
CA MET A 1 -16.47 2.22 -15.64
C MET A 1 -15.72 2.21 -14.31
N GLY A 2 -15.21 1.07 -13.85
CA GLY A 2 -14.44 0.96 -12.60
C GLY A 2 -12.94 0.83 -12.87
N ILE A 3 -12.13 1.51 -12.05
CA ILE A 3 -10.67 1.34 -12.00
C ILE A 3 -10.37 0.34 -10.87
N ILE A 4 -9.79 -0.80 -11.22
CA ILE A 4 -9.40 -1.85 -10.26
C ILE A 4 -7.92 -2.14 -10.52
N THR A 5 -7.06 -1.72 -9.59
CA THR A 5 -5.60 -1.90 -9.69
C THR A 5 -5.09 -3.10 -8.89
N GLU A 6 -5.97 -3.64 -8.06
CA GLU A 6 -5.85 -4.87 -7.29
C GLU A 6 -5.84 -6.10 -8.19
N ASP A 7 -6.22 -5.96 -9.45
CA ASP A 7 -6.21 -7.02 -10.44
C ASP A 7 -4.96 -6.91 -11.31
N ALA A 8 -3.80 -6.90 -10.64
CA ALA A 8 -2.53 -6.70 -11.31
C ALA A 8 -2.24 -7.89 -12.25
N PRO A 9 -1.75 -7.63 -13.47
CA PRO A 9 -1.42 -8.71 -14.39
C PRO A 9 -0.18 -9.49 -13.90
N TYR A 10 -0.23 -10.82 -13.95
CA TYR A 10 0.84 -11.70 -13.46
C TYR A 10 2.22 -11.44 -14.09
N TRP A 11 2.29 -10.92 -15.31
CA TRP A 11 3.57 -10.56 -15.94
C TRP A 11 4.28 -9.41 -15.22
N LEU A 12 3.53 -8.53 -14.56
CA LEU A 12 4.10 -7.40 -13.81
C LEU A 12 4.75 -7.90 -12.52
N GLU A 13 4.11 -8.84 -11.81
CA GLU A 13 4.72 -9.52 -10.67
C GLU A 13 5.94 -10.34 -11.10
N ALA A 14 5.87 -11.05 -12.23
CA ALA A 14 6.99 -11.83 -12.73
C ALA A 14 8.21 -10.97 -13.06
N ALA A 15 8.00 -9.75 -13.58
CA ALA A 15 9.07 -8.79 -13.87
C ALA A 15 9.59 -8.07 -12.62
N HIS A 16 8.72 -7.85 -11.63
CA HIS A 16 8.99 -7.04 -10.43
C HIS A 16 8.49 -7.74 -9.15
N PRO A 17 9.04 -8.91 -8.78
CA PRO A 17 8.57 -9.68 -7.61
C PRO A 17 8.79 -8.96 -6.28
N GLU A 18 9.69 -7.97 -6.22
CA GLU A 18 9.95 -7.11 -5.06
C GLU A 18 8.79 -6.18 -4.70
N THR A 19 7.81 -6.04 -5.60
CA THR A 19 6.71 -5.08 -5.47
C THR A 19 5.47 -5.64 -4.76
N ARG A 20 5.54 -6.91 -4.35
CA ARG A 20 4.51 -7.56 -3.53
C ARG A 20 4.24 -6.76 -2.26
N PHE A 21 3.00 -6.75 -1.82
CA PHE A 21 2.68 -6.28 -0.48
C PHE A 21 3.35 -7.20 0.56
N VAL A 22 3.89 -6.60 1.62
CA VAL A 22 4.57 -7.31 2.71
C VAL A 22 3.85 -7.04 4.02
N ASP A 23 3.51 -8.10 4.76
CA ASP A 23 2.84 -7.97 6.05
C ASP A 23 3.81 -7.57 7.18
N ALA A 24 3.30 -7.32 8.39
CA ALA A 24 4.14 -6.96 9.54
C ALA A 24 5.03 -8.13 10.04
N LYS A 25 4.85 -9.35 9.52
CA LYS A 25 5.71 -10.53 9.74
C LYS A 25 6.69 -10.77 8.59
N ASP A 26 6.87 -9.77 7.73
CA ASP A 26 7.76 -9.80 6.57
C ASP A 26 7.40 -10.86 5.51
N GLN A 27 6.13 -11.29 5.45
CA GLN A 27 5.64 -12.19 4.42
C GLN A 27 5.16 -11.42 3.20
N ALA A 28 5.80 -11.66 2.06
CA ALA A 28 5.40 -11.10 0.77
C ALA A 28 4.22 -11.88 0.17
N GLN A 29 3.11 -11.19 -0.09
CA GLN A 29 1.90 -11.78 -0.65
C GLN A 29 2.01 -11.87 -2.17
N ARG A 30 1.86 -13.09 -2.70
CA ARG A 30 1.86 -13.33 -4.14
C ARG A 30 0.52 -12.95 -4.75
N LEU A 31 0.55 -12.61 -6.04
CA LEU A 31 -0.69 -12.54 -6.81
C LEU A 31 -1.39 -13.91 -6.83
N SER A 32 -2.69 -13.88 -6.62
CA SER A 32 -3.56 -15.04 -6.54
C SER A 32 -4.98 -14.68 -7.01
N GLY A 33 -5.95 -15.58 -6.76
CA GLY A 33 -7.37 -15.30 -6.97
C GLY A 33 -8.03 -14.81 -5.69
N SER A 34 -9.19 -14.15 -5.83
CA SER A 34 -10.06 -13.82 -4.71
C SER A 34 -11.49 -14.24 -5.02
N GLY A 35 -12.29 -14.57 -4.01
CA GLY A 35 -13.67 -15.02 -4.20
C GLY A 35 -14.58 -13.97 -4.85
N ASN A 36 -14.24 -12.70 -4.70
CA ASN A 36 -14.91 -11.56 -5.34
C ASN A 36 -14.30 -11.18 -6.70
N ASN A 37 -13.19 -11.82 -7.13
CA ASN A 37 -12.55 -11.57 -8.41
C ASN A 37 -12.13 -12.86 -9.15
N VAL A 38 -12.79 -13.12 -10.28
CA VAL A 38 -12.56 -14.30 -11.13
C VAL A 38 -11.37 -14.17 -12.08
N SER A 39 -10.82 -12.98 -12.34
CA SER A 39 -9.66 -12.82 -13.26
C SER A 39 -8.31 -13.08 -12.60
N GLY A 40 -8.27 -13.11 -11.26
CA GLY A 40 -7.03 -13.17 -10.49
C GLY A 40 -6.21 -11.89 -10.59
N GLY A 41 -5.04 -11.90 -9.96
CA GLY A 41 -4.19 -10.71 -9.82
C GLY A 41 -4.32 -10.01 -8.47
N TRP A 42 -5.24 -10.45 -7.61
CA TRP A 42 -5.39 -10.00 -6.22
C TRP A 42 -4.16 -10.39 -5.39
N PRO A 43 -3.69 -9.56 -4.43
CA PRO A 43 -4.23 -8.27 -3.97
C PRO A 43 -3.75 -7.05 -4.79
N GLY A 44 -3.16 -7.29 -5.96
CA GLY A 44 -2.38 -6.30 -6.69
C GLY A 44 -0.95 -6.18 -6.16
N LEU A 45 -0.27 -5.11 -6.58
CA LEU A 45 1.11 -4.83 -6.22
C LEU A 45 1.21 -3.43 -5.59
N CYS A 46 2.24 -3.21 -4.78
CA CYS A 46 2.39 -1.98 -4.02
C CYS A 46 2.73 -0.77 -4.92
N LEU A 47 1.86 0.25 -4.92
CA LEU A 47 1.99 1.47 -5.73
C LEU A 47 3.14 2.40 -5.33
N ASP A 48 3.79 2.18 -4.19
CA ASP A 48 5.00 2.92 -3.80
C ASP A 48 6.19 2.58 -4.74
N TRP A 49 6.12 1.43 -5.40
CA TRP A 49 7.09 1.03 -6.43
C TRP A 49 6.77 1.70 -7.77
N GLU A 50 7.78 2.38 -8.33
CA GLU A 50 7.67 3.10 -9.61
C GLU A 50 7.15 2.22 -10.76
N PRO A 51 7.62 0.97 -10.98
CA PRO A 51 7.12 0.15 -12.09
C PRO A 51 5.61 -0.13 -11.99
N VAL A 52 5.11 -0.37 -10.77
CA VAL A 52 3.68 -0.63 -10.53
C VAL A 52 2.87 0.64 -10.75
N ARG A 53 3.33 1.77 -10.21
CA ARG A 53 2.66 3.07 -10.40
C ARG A 53 2.60 3.47 -11.87
N GLN A 54 3.66 3.24 -12.64
CA GLN A 54 3.66 3.50 -14.08
C GLN A 54 2.72 2.57 -14.84
N ALA A 55 2.69 1.28 -14.48
CA ALA A 55 1.76 0.32 -15.07
C ALA A 55 0.30 0.71 -14.79
N ALA A 56 -0.04 1.04 -13.53
CA ALA A 56 -1.36 1.51 -13.14
C ALA A 56 -1.75 2.80 -13.88
N ALA A 57 -0.86 3.81 -13.91
CA ALA A 57 -1.11 5.05 -14.63
C ALA A 57 -1.29 4.84 -16.14
N LYS A 58 -0.51 3.93 -16.74
CA LYS A 58 -0.68 3.55 -18.15
C LYS A 58 -2.02 2.87 -18.39
N PHE A 59 -2.40 1.91 -17.55
CA PHE A 59 -3.69 1.22 -17.63
C PHE A 59 -4.85 2.22 -17.57
N ILE A 60 -4.88 3.11 -16.58
CA ILE A 60 -5.92 4.13 -16.43
C ILE A 60 -5.99 5.04 -17.67
N ARG A 61 -4.85 5.50 -18.19
CA ARG A 61 -4.81 6.35 -19.40
C ARG A 61 -5.34 5.64 -20.64
N GLU A 62 -4.93 4.40 -20.89
CA GLU A 62 -5.40 3.65 -22.07
C GLU A 62 -6.88 3.30 -21.94
N MET A 63 -7.33 2.91 -20.75
CA MET A 63 -8.75 2.65 -20.49
C MET A 63 -9.60 3.92 -20.71
N ALA A 64 -9.13 5.08 -20.25
CA ALA A 64 -9.82 6.35 -20.46
C ALA A 64 -9.95 6.70 -21.95
N LYS A 65 -8.91 6.48 -22.78
CA LYS A 65 -8.98 6.71 -24.23
C LYS A 65 -10.07 5.87 -24.90
N VAL A 66 -10.22 4.61 -24.48
CA VAL A 66 -11.24 3.71 -25.02
C VAL A 66 -12.62 4.12 -24.54
N ALA A 67 -12.81 4.28 -23.23
CA ALA A 67 -14.11 4.53 -22.64
C ALA A 67 -14.68 5.91 -23.00
N ALA A 68 -13.85 6.95 -23.07
CA ALA A 68 -14.29 8.32 -23.35
C ALA A 68 -14.85 8.49 -24.78
N ALA A 69 -14.55 7.58 -25.70
CA ALA A 69 -15.10 7.62 -27.05
C ALA A 69 -16.56 7.16 -27.13
N HIS A 70 -17.10 6.51 -26.08
CA HIS A 70 -18.44 5.95 -26.09
C HIS A 70 -19.49 6.95 -25.59
N PRO A 71 -20.60 7.18 -26.32
CA PRO A 71 -21.64 8.13 -25.91
C PRO A 71 -22.39 7.73 -24.64
N SER A 72 -22.31 6.46 -24.23
CA SER A 72 -22.88 5.96 -22.98
C SER A 72 -21.99 6.19 -21.75
N MET A 73 -20.77 6.71 -21.94
CA MET A 73 -19.84 6.96 -20.84
C MET A 73 -20.22 8.23 -20.07
N TYR A 74 -20.97 8.05 -18.97
CA TYR A 74 -21.45 9.15 -18.13
C TYR A 74 -20.52 9.46 -16.94
N ALA A 75 -20.03 8.41 -16.27
CA ALA A 75 -19.19 8.53 -15.08
C ALA A 75 -18.22 7.35 -14.96
N TYR A 76 -17.10 7.59 -14.29
CA TYR A 76 -16.17 6.55 -13.87
C TYR A 76 -16.03 6.56 -12.36
N ASP A 77 -15.82 5.37 -11.81
CA ASP A 77 -15.41 5.19 -10.43
C ASP A 77 -13.89 5.33 -10.36
N CYS A 78 -13.42 6.26 -9.52
CA CYS A 78 -12.00 6.56 -9.36
C CYS A 78 -11.24 5.37 -8.77
N TRP A 79 -11.92 4.54 -7.97
CA TRP A 79 -11.37 3.35 -7.33
C TRP A 79 -12.49 2.53 -6.69
N ASN A 80 -12.51 1.21 -6.91
CA ASN A 80 -13.42 0.32 -6.19
C ASN A 80 -13.02 0.15 -4.70
N GLU A 81 -13.77 0.77 -3.78
CA GLU A 81 -13.58 0.68 -2.33
C GLU A 81 -12.12 0.92 -1.90
N PRO A 82 -11.59 2.15 -1.93
CA PRO A 82 -10.17 2.38 -1.69
C PRO A 82 -9.74 1.96 -0.28
N HIS A 83 -9.00 0.87 -0.21
CA HIS A 83 -8.33 0.37 0.99
C HIS A 83 -7.07 -0.39 0.61
N LEU A 84 -6.28 -0.79 1.60
CA LEU A 84 -5.06 -1.55 1.35
C LEU A 84 -5.40 -3.04 1.22
N GLU A 85 -5.42 -3.55 -0.01
CA GLU A 85 -6.18 -4.76 -0.34
C GLU A 85 -5.48 -6.13 -0.13
N PRO A 86 -4.52 -6.27 0.80
CA PRO A 86 -4.45 -7.54 1.54
C PRO A 86 -4.78 -7.40 3.02
N SER A 87 -5.11 -6.20 3.50
CA SER A 87 -5.45 -5.99 4.92
C SER A 87 -6.76 -6.64 5.35
N TRP A 88 -7.60 -7.07 4.40
CA TRP A 88 -8.80 -7.87 4.66
C TRP A 88 -8.52 -9.34 4.40
N SER A 89 -7.84 -10.01 5.34
CA SER A 89 -7.71 -11.45 5.23
C SER A 89 -9.07 -12.13 5.47
N HIS A 90 -9.48 -13.04 4.59
CA HIS A 90 -10.66 -13.89 4.83
C HIS A 90 -10.37 -15.04 5.83
N HIS A 91 -9.23 -15.01 6.51
CA HIS A 91 -8.86 -15.99 7.51
C HIS A 91 -9.36 -15.54 8.88
N PHE A 92 -10.38 -16.23 9.41
CA PHE A 92 -10.96 -15.94 10.73
C PHE A 92 -9.95 -16.03 11.89
N SER A 93 -8.78 -16.63 11.67
CA SER A 93 -7.70 -16.82 12.64
C SER A 93 -6.49 -15.92 12.39
N ALA A 94 -6.57 -14.95 11.46
CA ALA A 94 -5.45 -14.06 11.18
C ALA A 94 -5.11 -13.19 12.39
N THR A 95 -3.82 -13.10 12.67
CA THR A 95 -3.25 -12.18 13.65
C THR A 95 -3.28 -10.75 13.13
N THR A 96 -3.16 -9.77 14.03
CA THR A 96 -3.13 -8.35 13.64
C THR A 96 -1.98 -8.08 12.67
N GLU A 97 -0.82 -8.69 12.92
CA GLU A 97 0.40 -8.53 12.13
C GLU A 97 0.25 -9.07 10.70
N GLU A 98 -0.56 -10.11 10.50
CA GLU A 98 -0.87 -10.69 9.18
C GLU A 98 -1.86 -9.84 8.38
N MET A 99 -2.57 -8.91 9.02
CA MET A 99 -3.52 -8.00 8.38
C MET A 99 -2.92 -6.60 8.16
N LEU A 100 -1.71 -6.35 8.64
CA LEU A 100 -1.07 -5.05 8.52
C LEU A 100 -0.12 -5.03 7.34
N PHE A 101 -0.41 -4.15 6.40
CA PHE A 101 0.39 -3.87 5.24
C PHE A 101 0.63 -2.35 5.13
N CYS A 102 1.57 -1.85 4.34
CA CYS A 102 2.61 -2.58 3.62
C CYS A 102 3.95 -2.30 4.30
N TYR A 103 4.71 -3.35 4.63
CA TYR A 103 6.04 -3.26 5.23
C TYR A 103 7.15 -3.48 4.20
N CYS A 104 6.87 -3.26 2.90
CA CYS A 104 7.91 -3.38 1.89
C CYS A 104 8.93 -2.22 2.04
N PRO A 105 10.18 -2.39 1.57
CA PRO A 105 11.24 -1.38 1.76
C PRO A 105 10.89 0.00 1.21
N ARG A 106 10.08 0.09 0.14
CA ARG A 106 9.64 1.37 -0.41
C ARG A 106 8.64 2.07 0.49
N THR A 107 7.65 1.36 1.03
CA THR A 107 6.69 1.94 1.96
C THR A 107 7.36 2.42 3.24
N ILE A 108 8.34 1.66 3.76
CA ILE A 108 9.12 2.08 4.94
C ILE A 108 9.91 3.37 4.66
N ALA A 109 10.54 3.48 3.48
CA ALA A 109 11.27 4.68 3.11
C ALA A 109 10.34 5.91 2.98
N GLU A 110 9.15 5.75 2.40
CA GLU A 110 8.15 6.83 2.33
C GLU A 110 7.63 7.21 3.73
N PHE A 111 7.51 6.25 4.66
CA PHE A 111 7.15 6.56 6.05
C PHE A 111 8.22 7.37 6.77
N GLN A 112 9.49 7.00 6.61
CA GLN A 112 10.61 7.76 7.15
C GLN A 112 10.59 9.20 6.64
N ARG A 113 10.33 9.40 5.34
CA ARG A 113 10.15 10.73 4.74
C ARG A 113 8.92 11.47 5.28
N TRP A 114 7.81 10.79 5.48
CA TRP A 114 6.60 11.40 6.05
C TRP A 114 6.85 11.88 7.49
N LEU A 115 7.61 11.11 8.28
CA LEU A 115 8.02 11.50 9.63
C LEU A 115 8.97 12.72 9.61
N GLU A 116 9.92 12.75 8.67
CA GLU A 116 10.79 13.92 8.45
C GLU A 116 9.96 15.19 8.22
N LEU A 117 8.97 15.13 7.34
CA LEU A 117 8.09 16.26 7.04
C LEU A 117 7.21 16.65 8.23
N ARG A 118 6.69 15.67 8.97
CA ARG A 118 5.79 15.89 10.11
C ARG A 118 6.49 16.51 11.32
N TYR A 119 7.66 15.99 11.68
CA TYR A 119 8.37 16.38 12.90
C TYR A 119 9.45 17.44 12.64
N GLY A 120 9.95 17.54 11.41
CA GLY A 120 10.99 18.48 10.98
C GLY A 120 12.40 18.10 11.46
N THR A 121 12.55 17.62 12.68
CA THR A 121 13.83 17.15 13.24
C THR A 121 13.69 15.83 13.97
N LEU A 122 14.78 15.05 13.97
CA LEU A 122 14.82 13.75 14.65
C LEU A 122 14.67 13.90 16.17
N ASP A 123 15.19 14.97 16.76
CA ASP A 123 15.04 15.27 18.19
C ASP A 123 13.58 15.44 18.60
N ARG A 124 12.77 16.12 17.77
CA ARG A 124 11.34 16.28 18.02
C ARG A 124 10.60 14.94 17.95
N LEU A 125 10.93 14.10 16.96
CA LEU A 125 10.38 12.74 16.88
C LEU A 125 10.78 11.92 18.10
N ASN A 126 12.06 11.92 18.46
CA ASN A 126 12.58 11.18 19.62
C ASN A 126 11.91 11.62 20.92
N GLN A 127 11.64 12.91 21.09
CA GLN A 127 10.87 13.44 22.22
C GLN A 127 9.41 12.95 22.19
N ALA A 128 8.74 13.01 21.04
CA ALA A 128 7.34 12.64 20.90
C ALA A 128 7.09 11.13 21.08
N TRP A 129 8.00 10.30 20.59
CA TRP A 129 7.90 8.83 20.66
C TRP A 129 8.60 8.25 21.90
N VAL A 130 9.30 9.07 22.69
CA VAL A 130 10.13 8.64 23.83
C VAL A 130 11.14 7.58 23.37
N ARG A 131 11.97 7.97 22.41
CA ARG A 131 13.00 7.14 21.75
C ARG A 131 14.31 7.89 21.60
N ARG A 132 15.34 7.21 21.10
CA ARG A 132 16.65 7.77 20.75
C ARG A 132 17.18 7.15 19.46
N TYR A 133 16.43 7.31 18.37
CA TYR A 133 16.92 6.93 17.06
C TYR A 133 18.14 7.78 16.68
N PRO A 134 19.19 7.17 16.11
CA PRO A 134 20.40 7.89 15.69
C PRO A 134 20.22 8.63 14.36
N ASP A 135 19.32 8.16 13.50
CA ASP A 135 18.94 8.76 12.23
C ASP A 135 17.54 8.27 11.80
N TRP A 136 17.00 8.83 10.72
CA TRP A 136 15.69 8.46 10.19
C TRP A 136 15.63 7.04 9.61
N LYS A 137 16.76 6.52 9.09
CA LYS A 137 16.82 5.18 8.48
C LYS A 137 16.73 4.07 9.53
N ALA A 138 17.08 4.36 10.78
CA ALA A 138 16.94 3.45 11.91
C ALA A 138 15.48 3.25 12.37
N ILE A 139 14.52 4.01 11.81
CA ILE A 139 13.10 3.91 12.14
C ILE A 139 12.46 2.79 11.32
N ASP A 140 11.93 1.79 12.00
CA ASP A 140 11.03 0.78 11.44
C ASP A 140 9.59 1.08 11.92
N PRO A 141 8.56 0.89 11.08
CA PRO A 141 7.18 1.05 11.52
C PRO A 141 6.84 0.03 12.62
N PRO A 142 5.95 0.38 13.56
CA PRO A 142 5.57 -0.56 14.61
C PRO A 142 4.85 -1.76 14.01
N ARG A 143 5.29 -2.95 14.44
CA ARG A 143 4.73 -4.24 14.01
C ARG A 143 3.79 -4.84 15.05
N VAL A 144 3.87 -4.38 16.29
CA VAL A 144 3.05 -4.87 17.40
C VAL A 144 2.16 -3.75 17.89
N MET A 145 0.89 -4.10 18.19
CA MET A 145 -0.03 -3.17 18.81
C MET A 145 0.41 -2.88 20.25
N GLY A 146 0.49 -1.60 20.64
CA GLY A 146 0.77 -1.20 22.03
C GLY A 146 1.80 -0.08 22.18
N THR A 147 2.59 0.21 21.15
CA THR A 147 3.40 1.44 21.09
C THR A 147 2.55 2.54 20.46
N TYR A 148 1.86 3.32 21.29
CA TYR A 148 0.73 4.14 20.81
C TYR A 148 1.13 5.28 19.86
N SER A 149 2.22 6.01 20.15
CA SER A 149 2.59 7.21 19.37
C SER A 149 2.98 6.86 17.92
N ASP A 150 3.90 5.92 17.78
CA ASP A 150 4.36 5.36 16.52
C ASP A 150 3.26 4.59 15.81
N TRP A 151 2.37 3.90 16.53
CA TRP A 151 1.23 3.22 15.90
C TRP A 151 0.27 4.21 15.26
N VAL A 152 -0.12 5.26 15.98
CA VAL A 152 -1.02 6.30 15.45
C VAL A 152 -0.40 6.98 14.24
N ASP A 153 0.89 7.30 14.29
CA ASP A 153 1.59 7.90 13.16
C ASP A 153 1.70 6.95 11.96
N TRP A 154 1.96 5.66 12.18
CA TRP A 154 1.94 4.66 11.12
C TRP A 154 0.56 4.55 10.47
N ARG A 155 -0.52 4.46 11.26
CA ARG A 155 -1.89 4.41 10.73
C ARG A 155 -2.26 5.68 9.97
N ARG A 156 -1.83 6.86 10.45
CA ARG A 156 -2.03 8.14 9.75
C ARG A 156 -1.27 8.19 8.43
N PHE A 157 -0.01 7.80 8.41
CA PHE A 157 0.76 7.71 7.17
C PHE A 157 0.08 6.81 6.13
N ILE A 158 -0.42 5.63 6.55
CA ILE A 158 -1.12 4.71 5.65
C ILE A 158 -2.41 5.34 5.08
N ILE A 159 -3.10 6.19 5.84
CA ILE A 159 -4.28 6.94 5.36
C ILE A 159 -3.86 8.07 4.43
N ASP A 160 -2.92 8.92 4.84
CA ASP A 160 -2.46 10.10 4.10
C ASP A 160 -1.88 9.73 2.72
N ARG A 161 -1.18 8.59 2.61
CA ARG A 161 -0.65 8.11 1.33
C ARG A 161 -1.71 7.54 0.38
N SER A 162 -2.90 7.24 0.92
CA SER A 162 -4.03 6.65 0.17
C SER A 162 -5.05 7.71 -0.25
N THR A 163 -4.84 8.99 0.09
CA THR A 163 -5.65 10.15 -0.32
C THR A 163 -4.89 11.05 -1.28
#